data_AF-A0A8C0HZD3-F1
#
_entry.id   AF-A0A8C0HZD3-F1
#
_cell.length_a   1.000
_cell.length_b   1.000
_cell.length_c   1.000
_cell.angle_alpha   90.00
_cell.angle_beta   90.00
_cell.angle_gamma   90.00
#
_symmetry.space_group_name_H-M   'P 1'
#
loop_
_entity.id
_entity.type
_entity.pdbx_description
1 polymer ?
#
loop_
_entity_poly.entity_id
_entity_poly.type
_entity_poly.pdbx_seq_one_letter_code
_entity_poly.pdbx_strand_id
1 'polypeptide(L)'
;MQWAGSMMSRLRSCLQALPSALRRSLSSAQDVLRRTPLYDFHLAHGGKMVAFAGWNLPVQYRDSHVDSHLHTRRHCSLFDVSHMLQTKIFGHDRVKLMESLVVGDIAELKPNQGTLSLFTNEAGGILDDLIVTNTSEGHLYVVSNAGCWEKDLTLMQDKVRELQNMGSDVGLEVMDNALLALQGPTAAQVLQAGVADDLRKLPFMTSAVMEVFGVSGCRVTRCGYTGEDGVEISVLAAEAVRLATALLENPEVKLAGLAARDSLRLEAGLCLYGNDIDEHTTPVEGSLSWTLGAVTSGCPSPCLRKNVAMGYVPYEYSRPGTLLLVEVRRKQQMAMVSKMPFVPTNYYTLK
;
A
#
# COMPACT_ATOMS: atom_id res chain seq x y z
N MET A 1 73.05 -0.36 27.60
CA MET A 1 74.28 0.00 26.86
C MET A 1 74.82 -1.29 26.27
N GLN A 2 74.96 -1.55 24.98
CA GLN A 2 74.91 -0.75 23.75
C GLN A 2 74.38 -1.68 22.65
N TRP A 3 73.48 -1.15 21.83
CA TRP A 3 73.09 -1.71 20.54
C TRP A 3 74.03 -1.15 19.46
N ALA A 4 74.41 -1.98 18.48
CA ALA A 4 74.34 -1.67 17.03
C ALA A 4 75.21 -2.65 16.23
N GLY A 5 74.68 -3.20 15.13
CA GLY A 5 75.55 -3.82 14.12
C GLY A 5 74.95 -4.89 13.20
N SER A 6 74.00 -4.49 12.35
CA SER A 6 74.03 -4.77 10.89
C SER A 6 73.89 -6.20 10.32
N MET A 7 72.96 -6.27 9.37
CA MET A 7 72.96 -7.03 8.10
C MET A 7 72.47 -8.49 8.09
N MET A 8 71.22 -8.60 7.62
CA MET A 8 70.78 -9.46 6.51
C MET A 8 71.63 -10.71 6.24
N SER A 9 71.10 -11.88 6.61
CA SER A 9 70.60 -12.85 5.64
C SER A 9 70.19 -14.13 6.37
N ARG A 10 69.15 -14.80 5.84
CA ARG A 10 68.59 -16.12 6.20
C ARG A 10 67.21 -16.04 6.82
N LEU A 11 66.21 -15.92 5.94
CA LEU A 11 64.86 -16.44 6.19
C LEU A 11 64.42 -17.24 4.95
N ARG A 12 64.73 -18.54 4.99
CA ARG A 12 64.02 -19.59 4.25
C ARG A 12 63.62 -20.65 5.27
N SER A 13 62.38 -20.62 5.71
CA SER A 13 61.62 -21.79 6.14
C SER A 13 60.21 -21.37 6.59
N CYS A 14 59.28 -22.31 6.45
CA CYS A 14 57.87 -22.26 6.88
C CYS A 14 56.87 -21.69 5.88
N LEU A 15 56.71 -22.44 4.78
CA LEU A 15 55.39 -22.77 4.27
C LEU A 15 54.64 -23.59 5.33
N GLN A 16 53.67 -23.01 6.03
CA GLN A 16 52.53 -23.73 6.60
C GLN A 16 51.43 -22.76 7.06
N ALA A 17 50.26 -22.92 6.40
CA ALA A 17 48.90 -22.62 6.83
C ALA A 17 48.55 -21.19 7.32
N LEU A 18 48.02 -20.38 6.40
CA LEU A 18 47.08 -19.28 6.72
C LEU A 18 45.64 -19.83 6.67
N PRO A 19 44.74 -19.43 7.58
CA PRO A 19 43.32 -19.78 7.47
C PRO A 19 42.72 -19.07 6.25
N SER A 20 42.04 -19.83 5.40
CA SER A 20 41.28 -19.32 4.27
C SER A 20 40.09 -18.48 4.74
N ALA A 21 40.32 -17.19 4.97
CA ALA A 21 39.28 -16.18 5.08
C ALA A 21 38.66 -15.93 3.69
N LEU A 22 37.33 -15.85 3.66
CA LEU A 22 36.53 -15.20 2.62
C LEU A 22 36.72 -15.72 1.18
N ARG A 23 36.39 -16.99 0.94
CA ARG A 23 35.69 -17.33 -0.31
C ARG A 23 34.20 -17.12 -0.05
N ARG A 24 33.66 -15.96 -0.44
CA ARG A 24 32.24 -15.86 -0.78
C ARG A 24 31.99 -16.97 -1.80
N SER A 25 31.21 -17.98 -1.45
CA SER A 25 30.57 -18.78 -2.47
C SER A 25 29.71 -17.80 -3.26
N LEU A 26 30.10 -17.56 -4.51
CA LEU A 26 29.17 -17.06 -5.51
C LEU A 26 28.17 -18.19 -5.71
N SER A 27 27.14 -18.25 -4.86
CA SER A 27 25.93 -18.99 -5.16
C SER A 27 25.37 -18.36 -6.43
N SER A 28 25.57 -19.01 -7.56
CA SER A 28 24.98 -18.66 -8.85
C SER A 28 23.53 -19.14 -8.95
N ALA A 29 22.76 -19.05 -7.86
CA ALA A 29 21.32 -19.00 -7.99
C ALA A 29 20.99 -17.62 -8.56
N GLN A 30 20.91 -17.52 -9.89
CA GLN A 30 20.12 -16.44 -10.49
C GLN A 30 18.72 -16.60 -9.89
N ASP A 31 18.33 -15.72 -8.97
CA ASP A 31 16.96 -15.71 -8.45
C ASP A 31 16.02 -15.63 -9.65
N VAL A 32 15.26 -16.70 -9.86
CA VAL A 32 14.32 -16.79 -10.97
C VAL A 32 13.19 -15.82 -10.64
N LEU A 33 13.21 -14.65 -11.28
CA LEU A 33 12.18 -13.63 -11.09
C LEU A 33 10.80 -14.21 -11.38
N ARG A 34 9.86 -13.94 -10.47
CA ARG A 34 8.44 -14.31 -10.61
C ARG A 34 7.83 -13.57 -11.82
N ARG A 35 6.83 -14.18 -12.44
CA ARG A 35 6.16 -13.64 -13.63
C ARG A 35 4.68 -13.43 -13.33
N THR A 36 4.15 -12.29 -13.75
CA THR A 36 2.70 -12.05 -13.72
C THR A 36 2.03 -12.82 -14.87
N PRO A 37 0.70 -12.98 -14.84
CA PRO A 37 -0.05 -13.57 -15.97
C PRO A 37 0.12 -12.78 -17.28
N LEU A 38 0.55 -11.52 -17.23
CA LEU A 38 0.80 -10.68 -18.40
C LEU A 38 2.26 -10.70 -18.88
N TYR A 39 3.12 -11.59 -18.37
CA TYR A 39 4.54 -11.59 -18.73
C TYR A 39 4.80 -11.65 -20.26
N ASP A 40 4.21 -12.61 -20.95
CA ASP A 40 4.39 -12.73 -22.42
C ASP A 40 3.67 -11.60 -23.17
N PHE A 41 2.55 -11.10 -22.61
CA PHE A 41 1.85 -9.93 -23.13
C PHE A 41 2.77 -8.69 -23.11
N HIS A 42 3.51 -8.47 -22.04
CA HIS A 42 4.47 -7.37 -21.93
C HIS A 42 5.55 -7.46 -23.01
N LEU A 43 6.14 -8.66 -23.19
CA LEU A 43 7.16 -8.90 -24.21
C LEU A 43 6.64 -8.61 -25.63
N ALA A 44 5.44 -9.08 -25.95
CA ALA A 44 4.81 -8.85 -27.26
C ALA A 44 4.59 -7.36 -27.56
N HIS A 45 4.35 -6.54 -26.53
CA HIS A 45 4.13 -5.10 -26.66
C HIS A 45 5.41 -4.27 -26.46
N GLY A 46 6.58 -4.90 -26.43
CA GLY A 46 7.88 -4.21 -26.33
C GLY A 46 8.21 -3.73 -24.92
N GLY A 47 7.71 -4.41 -23.89
CA GLY A 47 8.04 -4.18 -22.49
C GLY A 47 9.52 -4.43 -22.21
N LYS A 48 10.18 -3.45 -21.61
CA LYS A 48 11.58 -3.55 -21.16
C LYS A 48 11.59 -4.09 -19.74
N MET A 49 11.76 -5.39 -19.63
CA MET A 49 11.57 -6.14 -18.38
C MET A 49 12.76 -5.94 -17.41
N VAL A 50 12.47 -5.69 -16.13
CA VAL A 50 13.45 -5.52 -15.06
C VAL A 50 13.02 -6.27 -13.79
N ALA A 51 13.98 -6.52 -12.90
CA ALA A 51 13.71 -7.01 -11.55
C ALA A 51 13.04 -5.91 -10.70
N PHE A 52 11.88 -6.20 -10.13
CA PHE A 52 11.19 -5.33 -9.19
C PHE A 52 10.50 -6.18 -8.12
N ALA A 53 10.89 -6.02 -6.85
CA ALA A 53 10.36 -6.79 -5.73
C ALA A 53 10.35 -8.33 -5.94
N GLY A 54 11.35 -8.87 -6.64
CA GLY A 54 11.42 -10.31 -6.99
C GLY A 54 10.57 -10.73 -8.19
N TRP A 55 9.93 -9.78 -8.89
CA TRP A 55 9.14 -10.00 -10.10
C TRP A 55 9.83 -9.43 -11.34
N ASN A 56 9.42 -9.94 -12.50
CA ASN A 56 9.86 -9.45 -13.80
C ASN A 56 8.77 -8.57 -14.43
N LEU A 57 8.96 -7.26 -14.39
CA LEU A 57 7.95 -6.27 -14.81
C LEU A 57 8.55 -5.22 -15.75
N PRO A 58 7.75 -4.61 -16.65
CA PRO A 58 8.24 -3.61 -17.58
C PRO A 58 8.54 -2.29 -16.88
N VAL A 59 9.79 -1.82 -16.92
CA VAL A 59 10.12 -0.46 -16.47
C VAL A 59 9.48 0.60 -17.38
N GLN A 60 9.38 0.29 -18.68
CA GLN A 60 8.69 1.06 -19.71
C GLN A 60 8.43 0.16 -20.94
N TYR A 61 7.77 0.71 -21.96
CA TYR A 61 7.56 0.06 -23.26
C TYR A 61 8.32 0.80 -24.37
N ARG A 62 7.70 0.93 -25.56
CA ARG A 62 8.27 1.64 -26.73
C ARG A 62 8.43 3.13 -26.48
N ASP A 63 7.39 3.77 -25.96
CA ASP A 63 7.39 5.19 -25.62
C ASP A 63 8.36 5.47 -24.45
N SER A 64 8.86 6.71 -24.37
CA SER A 64 9.63 7.14 -23.20
C SER A 64 8.75 7.15 -21.95
N HIS A 65 9.34 7.02 -20.75
CA HIS A 65 8.56 7.09 -19.52
C HIS A 65 7.92 8.47 -19.32
N VAL A 66 8.52 9.54 -19.85
CA VAL A 66 7.96 10.90 -19.82
C VAL A 66 6.72 10.99 -20.72
N ASP A 67 6.78 10.44 -21.94
CA ASP A 67 5.63 10.44 -22.84
C ASP A 67 4.49 9.57 -22.29
N SER A 68 4.83 8.41 -21.69
CA SER A 68 3.87 7.54 -21.02
C SER A 68 3.21 8.22 -19.81
N HIS A 69 3.99 8.96 -19.02
CA HIS A 69 3.47 9.79 -17.92
C HIS A 69 2.48 10.84 -18.45
N LEU A 70 2.89 11.63 -19.44
CA LEU A 70 2.05 12.70 -20.01
C LEU A 70 0.79 12.13 -20.67
N HIS A 71 0.88 10.97 -21.32
CA HIS A 71 -0.26 10.26 -21.88
C HIS A 71 -1.25 9.87 -20.77
N THR A 72 -0.77 9.36 -19.64
CA THR A 72 -1.63 8.96 -18.52
C THR A 72 -2.46 10.12 -17.99
N ARG A 73 -1.87 11.33 -17.88
CA ARG A 73 -2.60 12.54 -17.43
C ARG A 73 -3.52 13.16 -18.48
N ARG A 74 -3.38 12.80 -19.76
CA ARG A 74 -4.23 13.34 -20.86
C ARG A 74 -5.33 12.38 -21.30
N HIS A 75 -5.07 11.08 -21.21
CA HIS A 75 -5.89 9.99 -21.71
C HIS A 75 -6.07 8.94 -20.63
N CYS A 76 -5.62 7.70 -20.85
CA CYS A 76 -5.44 6.72 -19.79
C CYS A 76 -4.35 5.71 -20.14
N SER A 77 -3.78 5.12 -19.10
CA SER A 77 -2.78 4.07 -19.22
C SER A 77 -3.16 2.84 -18.41
N LEU A 78 -2.80 1.67 -18.95
CA LEU A 78 -2.96 0.37 -18.31
C LEU A 78 -1.64 -0.06 -17.68
N PHE A 79 -1.69 -0.37 -16.38
CA PHE A 79 -0.57 -0.87 -15.59
C PHE A 79 -0.85 -2.29 -15.14
N ASP A 80 0.17 -3.15 -15.19
CA ASP A 80 0.16 -4.45 -14.53
C ASP A 80 0.68 -4.32 -13.11
N VAL A 81 -0.22 -4.51 -12.15
CA VAL A 81 0.07 -4.48 -10.72
C VAL A 81 -0.22 -5.83 -10.05
N SER A 82 -0.26 -6.92 -10.84
CA SER A 82 -0.58 -8.28 -10.39
C SER A 82 0.42 -8.88 -9.41
N HIS A 83 1.53 -8.20 -9.16
CA HIS A 83 2.54 -8.58 -8.19
C HIS A 83 2.17 -8.16 -6.76
N MET A 84 1.21 -7.25 -6.58
CA MET A 84 0.71 -6.83 -5.27
C MET A 84 -0.02 -7.99 -4.56
N LEU A 85 0.12 -8.04 -3.24
CA LEU A 85 -0.52 -9.08 -2.43
C LEU A 85 -2.02 -8.77 -2.34
N GLN A 86 -2.86 -9.70 -2.80
CA GLN A 86 -4.31 -9.63 -2.64
C GLN A 86 -4.76 -10.67 -1.61
N THR A 87 -5.47 -10.24 -0.58
CA THR A 87 -6.02 -11.14 0.44
C THR A 87 -7.47 -10.85 0.75
N LYS A 88 -8.18 -11.89 1.21
CA LYS A 88 -9.52 -11.77 1.76
C LYS A 88 -9.51 -12.18 3.23
N ILE A 89 -10.20 -11.41 4.06
CA ILE A 89 -10.38 -11.71 5.47
C ILE A 89 -11.85 -12.00 5.75
N PHE A 90 -12.12 -13.20 6.22
CA PHE A 90 -13.46 -13.73 6.47
C PHE A 90 -13.76 -13.82 7.96
N GLY A 91 -14.99 -14.19 8.27
CA GLY A 91 -15.48 -14.43 9.62
C GLY A 91 -16.14 -13.21 10.24
N HIS A 92 -16.96 -13.44 11.26
CA HIS A 92 -17.68 -12.38 11.97
C HIS A 92 -16.73 -11.32 12.56
N ASP A 93 -15.55 -11.73 13.01
CA ASP A 93 -14.59 -10.88 13.71
C ASP A 93 -13.50 -10.30 12.79
N ARG A 94 -13.69 -10.36 11.46
CA ARG A 94 -12.73 -9.84 10.45
C ARG A 94 -12.36 -8.37 10.64
N VAL A 95 -13.31 -7.53 11.05
CA VAL A 95 -13.09 -6.10 11.31
C VAL A 95 -12.21 -5.92 12.53
N LYS A 96 -12.51 -6.63 13.63
CA LYS A 96 -11.69 -6.65 14.85
C LYS A 96 -10.25 -7.09 14.56
N LEU A 97 -10.07 -8.10 13.70
CA LEU A 97 -8.74 -8.50 13.26
C LEU A 97 -8.00 -7.38 12.56
N MET A 98 -8.63 -6.77 11.56
CA MET A 98 -7.99 -5.72 10.77
C MET A 98 -7.66 -4.50 11.63
N GLU A 99 -8.59 -4.01 12.45
CA GLU A 99 -8.38 -2.86 13.36
C GLU A 99 -7.34 -3.13 14.45
N SER A 100 -7.00 -4.40 14.73
CA SER A 100 -5.88 -4.72 15.62
C SER A 100 -4.51 -4.58 14.96
N LEU A 101 -4.47 -4.38 13.65
CA LEU A 101 -3.25 -4.26 12.85
C LEU A 101 -3.12 -2.90 12.19
N VAL A 102 -4.25 -2.25 11.88
CA VAL A 102 -4.27 -1.00 11.11
C VAL A 102 -4.83 0.19 11.88
N VAL A 103 -4.48 1.39 11.40
CA VAL A 103 -4.86 2.66 12.04
C VAL A 103 -6.24 3.22 11.64
N GLY A 104 -6.84 2.73 10.54
CA GLY A 104 -8.10 3.23 10.02
C GLY A 104 -9.35 2.65 10.71
N ASP A 105 -10.44 3.43 10.74
CA ASP A 105 -11.76 3.02 11.27
C ASP A 105 -12.48 2.07 10.29
N ILE A 106 -12.17 0.78 10.35
CA ILE A 106 -12.68 -0.23 9.40
C ILE A 106 -14.16 -0.53 9.62
N ALA A 107 -14.63 -0.49 10.87
CA ALA A 107 -16.03 -0.72 11.23
C ALA A 107 -16.98 0.30 10.59
N GLU A 108 -16.52 1.52 10.33
CA GLU A 108 -17.31 2.61 9.75
C GLU A 108 -17.38 2.54 8.21
N LEU A 109 -16.58 1.67 7.57
CA LEU A 109 -16.64 1.48 6.14
C LEU A 109 -17.99 0.88 5.74
N LYS A 110 -18.69 1.58 4.86
CA LYS A 110 -19.95 1.09 4.28
C LYS A 110 -19.69 -0.13 3.39
N PRO A 111 -20.71 -0.94 3.09
CA PRO A 111 -20.59 -2.00 2.11
C PRO A 111 -20.00 -1.50 0.79
N ASN A 112 -18.97 -2.20 0.35
CA ASN A 112 -18.11 -1.93 -0.81
C ASN A 112 -17.29 -0.64 -0.77
N GLN A 113 -17.17 0.01 0.38
CA GLN A 113 -16.27 1.14 0.59
C GLN A 113 -14.91 0.65 1.08
N GLY A 114 -13.85 1.29 0.60
CA GLY A 114 -12.49 1.09 1.09
C GLY A 114 -11.84 2.37 1.57
N THR A 115 -10.64 2.21 2.12
CA THR A 115 -9.76 3.30 2.53
C THR A 115 -8.30 2.87 2.40
N LEU A 116 -7.40 3.83 2.22
CA LEU A 116 -5.99 3.62 2.56
C LEU A 116 -5.90 3.44 4.08
N SER A 117 -5.07 2.49 4.51
CA SER A 117 -4.73 2.27 5.91
C SER A 117 -3.26 1.85 6.01
N LEU A 118 -2.76 1.76 7.23
CA LEU A 118 -1.35 1.50 7.52
C LEU A 118 -1.27 0.39 8.53
N PHE A 119 -0.48 -0.65 8.27
CA PHE A 119 -0.02 -1.53 9.33
C PHE A 119 1.00 -0.77 10.19
N THR A 120 0.88 -0.85 11.51
CA THR A 120 1.84 -0.23 12.45
C THR A 120 2.45 -1.24 13.40
N ASN A 121 3.66 -0.94 13.88
CA ASN A 121 4.28 -1.67 14.98
C ASN A 121 4.01 -0.97 16.32
N GLU A 122 4.37 -1.62 17.44
CA GLU A 122 4.19 -1.09 18.80
C GLU A 122 4.94 0.24 19.07
N ALA A 123 5.95 0.57 18.26
CA ALA A 123 6.65 1.85 18.33
C ALA A 123 5.94 2.97 17.52
N GLY A 124 4.84 2.64 16.83
CA GLY A 124 4.05 3.53 15.98
C GLY A 124 4.62 3.70 14.57
N GLY A 125 5.68 2.98 14.20
CA GLY A 125 6.26 3.01 12.86
C GLY A 125 5.45 2.19 11.86
N ILE A 126 5.49 2.57 10.59
CA ILE A 126 4.67 1.96 9.54
C ILE A 126 5.33 0.66 9.04
N LEU A 127 4.60 -0.45 9.12
CA LEU A 127 5.03 -1.74 8.59
C LEU A 127 4.70 -1.88 7.10
N ASP A 128 3.55 -1.41 6.62
CA ASP A 128 3.24 -1.29 5.20
C ASP A 128 2.02 -0.39 5.04
N ASP A 129 1.84 0.20 3.87
CA ASP A 129 0.58 0.84 3.48
C ASP A 129 -0.27 -0.10 2.61
N LEU A 130 -1.60 -0.03 2.79
CA LEU A 130 -2.53 -0.95 2.13
C LEU A 130 -3.88 -0.29 1.84
N ILE A 131 -4.59 -0.81 0.85
CA ILE A 131 -6.01 -0.51 0.67
C ILE A 131 -6.83 -1.66 1.24
N VAL A 132 -7.75 -1.34 2.14
CA VAL A 132 -8.73 -2.29 2.70
C VAL A 132 -10.13 -1.85 2.31
N THR A 133 -10.94 -2.81 1.87
CA THR A 133 -12.33 -2.62 1.45
C THR A 133 -13.26 -3.52 2.24
N ASN A 134 -14.31 -2.96 2.83
CA ASN A 134 -15.38 -3.75 3.44
C ASN A 134 -16.36 -4.20 2.36
N THR A 135 -16.31 -5.46 1.94
CA THR A 135 -17.14 -5.95 0.82
C THR A 135 -18.56 -6.30 1.27
N SER A 136 -19.53 -6.20 0.36
CA SER A 136 -20.90 -6.68 0.60
C SER A 136 -21.02 -8.21 0.76
N GLU A 137 -20.00 -8.94 0.32
CA GLU A 137 -19.93 -10.40 0.25
C GLU A 137 -19.46 -11.02 1.58
N GLY A 138 -19.36 -10.23 2.65
CA GLY A 138 -19.04 -10.73 3.99
C GLY A 138 -17.55 -10.95 4.26
N HIS A 139 -16.66 -10.35 3.47
CA HIS A 139 -15.22 -10.37 3.70
C HIS A 139 -14.61 -8.97 3.57
N LEU A 140 -13.42 -8.77 4.14
CA LEU A 140 -12.57 -7.62 3.79
C LEU A 140 -11.71 -8.01 2.60
N TYR A 141 -11.58 -7.12 1.62
CA TYR A 141 -10.63 -7.27 0.51
C TYR A 141 -9.46 -6.31 0.73
N VAL A 142 -8.25 -6.86 0.80
CA VAL A 142 -7.02 -6.13 1.16
C VAL A 142 -5.99 -6.27 0.06
N VAL A 143 -5.39 -5.15 -0.32
CA VAL A 143 -4.29 -5.07 -1.28
C VAL A 143 -3.09 -4.38 -0.63
N SER A 144 -1.95 -5.05 -0.52
CA SER A 144 -0.70 -4.51 0.05
C SER A 144 0.50 -4.65 -0.89
N ASN A 145 1.63 -4.04 -0.53
CA ASN A 145 2.77 -3.91 -1.44
C ASN A 145 3.44 -5.25 -1.74
N ALA A 146 3.85 -5.43 -3.00
CA ALA A 146 4.52 -6.65 -3.45
C ALA A 146 5.85 -6.92 -2.71
N GLY A 147 6.60 -5.87 -2.40
CA GLY A 147 7.87 -5.96 -1.67
C GLY A 147 7.72 -6.36 -0.20
N CYS A 148 6.51 -6.27 0.35
CA CYS A 148 6.19 -6.56 1.74
C CYS A 148 5.43 -7.89 1.91
N TRP A 149 5.15 -8.61 0.82
CA TRP A 149 4.19 -9.73 0.84
C TRP A 149 4.48 -10.80 1.91
N GLU A 150 5.74 -11.19 2.13
CA GLU A 150 6.11 -12.19 3.15
C GLU A 150 5.84 -11.66 4.56
N LYS A 151 6.21 -10.40 4.81
CA LYS A 151 6.03 -9.72 6.10
C LYS A 151 4.55 -9.54 6.40
N ASP A 152 3.78 -9.01 5.45
CA ASP A 152 2.36 -8.70 5.64
C ASP A 152 1.53 -9.97 5.78
N LEU A 153 1.82 -10.98 4.96
CA LEU A 153 1.13 -12.26 5.05
C LEU A 153 1.41 -12.94 6.38
N THR A 154 2.67 -12.90 6.86
CA THR A 154 3.03 -13.44 8.18
C THR A 154 2.31 -12.68 9.30
N LEU A 155 2.31 -11.34 9.25
CA LEU A 155 1.60 -10.49 10.21
C LEU A 155 0.12 -10.85 10.32
N MET A 156 -0.58 -10.91 9.18
CA MET A 156 -1.99 -11.25 9.14
C MET A 156 -2.24 -12.70 9.58
N GLN A 157 -1.43 -13.67 9.13
CA GLN A 157 -1.58 -15.07 9.53
C GLN A 157 -1.39 -15.29 11.02
N ASP A 158 -0.40 -14.64 11.63
CA ASP A 158 -0.15 -14.75 13.06
C ASP A 158 -1.29 -14.11 13.87
N LYS A 159 -1.82 -12.97 13.43
CA LYS A 159 -2.99 -12.35 14.06
C LYS A 159 -4.26 -13.19 13.90
N VAL A 160 -4.47 -13.85 12.75
CA VAL A 160 -5.55 -14.84 12.57
C VAL A 160 -5.43 -15.95 13.60
N ARG A 161 -4.25 -16.57 13.73
CA ARG A 161 -4.01 -17.68 14.69
C ARG A 161 -4.23 -17.21 16.13
N GLU A 162 -3.72 -16.03 16.48
CA GLU A 162 -3.91 -15.41 17.79
C GLU A 162 -5.41 -15.30 18.13
N LEU A 163 -6.21 -14.71 17.23
CA LEU A 163 -7.63 -14.49 17.46
C LEU A 163 -8.45 -15.79 17.45
N GLN A 164 -8.10 -16.76 16.59
CA GLN A 164 -8.71 -18.10 16.60
C GLN A 164 -8.43 -18.84 17.92
N ASN A 165 -7.22 -18.73 18.48
CA ASN A 165 -6.89 -19.30 19.80
C ASN A 165 -7.69 -18.65 20.93
N MET A 166 -8.15 -17.41 20.74
CA MET A 166 -9.07 -16.70 21.65
C MET A 166 -10.56 -16.98 21.34
N GLY A 167 -10.86 -17.87 20.39
CA GLY A 167 -12.23 -18.25 20.02
C GLY A 167 -12.95 -17.29 19.08
N SER A 168 -12.24 -16.39 18.39
CA SER A 168 -12.82 -15.49 17.38
C SER A 168 -13.02 -16.20 16.04
N ASP A 169 -14.06 -15.84 15.30
CA ASP A 169 -14.33 -16.33 13.94
C ASP A 169 -13.64 -15.43 12.92
N VAL A 170 -12.47 -15.87 12.46
CA VAL A 170 -11.65 -15.18 11.46
C VAL A 170 -10.96 -16.17 10.53
N GLY A 171 -10.78 -15.80 9.27
CA GLY A 171 -10.02 -16.56 8.28
C GLY A 171 -9.32 -15.65 7.28
N LEU A 172 -8.24 -16.13 6.67
CA LEU A 172 -7.46 -15.40 5.68
C LEU A 172 -7.23 -16.27 4.44
N GLU A 173 -7.47 -15.71 3.26
CA GLU A 173 -7.21 -16.33 1.96
C GLU A 173 -6.31 -15.41 1.14
N VAL A 174 -5.27 -15.97 0.53
CA VAL A 174 -4.48 -15.28 -0.50
C VAL A 174 -5.13 -15.53 -1.85
N MET A 175 -5.38 -14.47 -2.61
CA MET A 175 -5.96 -14.57 -3.94
C MET A 175 -4.87 -14.80 -4.98
N ASP A 176 -5.18 -15.58 -6.01
CA ASP A 176 -4.33 -15.84 -7.18
C ASP A 176 -4.72 -14.99 -8.41
N ASN A 177 -5.62 -14.03 -8.22
CA ASN A 177 -6.04 -13.08 -9.25
C ASN A 177 -4.87 -12.24 -9.78
N ALA A 178 -4.93 -11.88 -11.06
CA ALA A 178 -4.19 -10.73 -11.58
C ALA A 178 -4.83 -9.42 -11.11
N LEU A 179 -4.07 -8.33 -11.17
CA LEU A 179 -4.54 -6.99 -10.81
C LEU A 179 -4.06 -5.99 -11.85
N LEU A 180 -5.00 -5.35 -12.53
CA LEU A 180 -4.74 -4.36 -13.56
C LEU A 180 -5.22 -2.99 -13.09
N ALA A 181 -4.45 -1.94 -13.34
CA ALA A 181 -4.87 -0.58 -13.04
C ALA A 181 -5.02 0.23 -14.33
N LEU A 182 -6.22 0.79 -14.57
CA LEU A 182 -6.50 1.69 -15.69
C LEU A 182 -6.69 3.10 -15.13
N GLN A 183 -5.77 4.01 -15.46
CA GLN A 183 -5.62 5.29 -14.77
C GLN A 183 -5.53 6.44 -15.78
N GLY A 184 -6.23 7.54 -15.52
CA GLY A 184 -6.27 8.74 -16.36
C GLY A 184 -7.70 9.26 -16.58
N PRO A 185 -7.87 10.52 -17.05
CA PRO A 185 -9.18 11.17 -17.19
C PRO A 185 -10.18 10.43 -18.10
N THR A 186 -9.72 9.57 -19.01
CA THR A 186 -10.60 8.77 -19.90
C THR A 186 -10.78 7.33 -19.43
N ALA A 187 -10.15 6.90 -18.33
CA ALA A 187 -10.14 5.52 -17.86
C ALA A 187 -11.56 4.97 -17.63
N ALA A 188 -12.42 5.74 -16.95
CA ALA A 188 -13.79 5.33 -16.71
C ALA A 188 -14.61 5.21 -18.00
N GLN A 189 -14.39 6.09 -18.98
CA GLN A 189 -15.06 6.02 -20.28
C GLN A 189 -14.66 4.77 -21.05
N VAL A 190 -13.36 4.44 -21.05
CA VAL A 190 -12.84 3.21 -21.67
C VAL A 190 -13.46 1.98 -21.03
N LEU A 191 -13.42 1.89 -19.70
CA LEU A 191 -13.98 0.73 -18.98
C LEU A 191 -15.49 0.60 -19.16
N GLN A 192 -16.21 1.73 -19.21
CA GLN A 192 -17.68 1.76 -19.34
C GLN A 192 -18.18 0.98 -20.57
N ALA A 193 -17.40 0.94 -21.65
CA ALA A 193 -17.74 0.19 -22.87
C ALA A 193 -17.79 -1.34 -22.65
N GLY A 194 -17.08 -1.85 -21.64
CA GLY A 194 -16.97 -3.26 -21.30
C GLY A 194 -17.79 -3.70 -20.10
N VAL A 195 -18.57 -2.82 -19.46
CA VAL A 195 -19.34 -3.14 -18.26
C VAL A 195 -20.80 -2.71 -18.40
N ALA A 196 -21.71 -3.46 -17.79
CA ALA A 196 -23.14 -3.12 -17.77
C ALA A 196 -23.48 -2.08 -16.69
N ASP A 197 -22.72 -2.07 -15.60
CA ASP A 197 -22.88 -1.15 -14.47
C ASP A 197 -22.56 0.30 -14.86
N ASP A 198 -23.28 1.26 -14.28
CA ASP A 198 -23.02 2.69 -14.48
C ASP A 198 -21.85 3.15 -13.59
N LEU A 199 -20.66 3.32 -14.16
CA LEU A 199 -19.45 3.69 -13.43
C LEU A 199 -19.52 5.08 -12.79
N ARG A 200 -20.49 5.93 -13.16
CA ARG A 200 -20.75 7.20 -12.46
C ARG A 200 -21.31 6.99 -11.06
N LYS A 201 -21.85 5.79 -10.79
CA LYS A 201 -22.34 5.35 -9.48
C LYS A 201 -21.30 4.58 -8.68
N LEU A 202 -20.07 4.48 -9.19
CA LEU A 202 -18.92 3.90 -8.51
C LEU A 202 -17.95 5.05 -8.10
N PRO A 203 -18.25 5.78 -7.01
CA PRO A 203 -17.41 6.89 -6.55
C PRO A 203 -16.04 6.40 -6.06
N PHE A 204 -15.11 7.35 -5.92
CA PHE A 204 -13.77 7.09 -5.40
C PHE A 204 -13.79 6.30 -4.09
N MET A 205 -12.87 5.32 -3.97
CA MET A 205 -12.76 4.36 -2.87
C MET A 205 -14.02 3.51 -2.64
N THR A 206 -14.78 3.25 -3.70
CA THR A 206 -15.81 2.20 -3.70
C THR A 206 -15.53 1.17 -4.78
N SER A 207 -16.14 0.00 -4.63
CA SER A 207 -15.92 -1.15 -5.51
C SER A 207 -17.21 -1.90 -5.81
N ALA A 208 -17.16 -2.76 -6.81
CA ALA A 208 -18.22 -3.73 -7.08
C ALA A 208 -17.64 -4.94 -7.79
N VAL A 209 -18.30 -6.08 -7.66
CA VAL A 209 -18.05 -7.24 -8.53
C VAL A 209 -18.92 -7.08 -9.77
N MET A 210 -18.30 -7.11 -10.94
CA MET A 210 -18.97 -6.92 -12.23
C MET A 210 -18.36 -7.81 -13.30
N GLU A 211 -19.08 -7.95 -14.41
CA GLU A 211 -18.52 -8.50 -15.63
C GLU A 211 -17.82 -7.40 -16.42
N VAL A 212 -16.57 -7.66 -16.84
CA VAL A 212 -15.73 -6.70 -17.55
C VAL A 212 -15.24 -7.30 -18.86
N PHE A 213 -15.67 -6.74 -19.99
CA PHE A 213 -15.39 -7.24 -21.34
C PHE A 213 -15.69 -8.76 -21.50
N GLY A 214 -16.81 -9.20 -20.91
CA GLY A 214 -17.23 -10.60 -20.92
C GLY A 214 -16.43 -11.52 -19.99
N VAL A 215 -15.65 -10.96 -19.07
CA VAL A 215 -14.98 -11.69 -17.98
C VAL A 215 -15.78 -11.46 -16.70
N SER A 216 -16.50 -12.48 -16.26
CA SER A 216 -17.36 -12.41 -15.07
C SER A 216 -16.55 -12.47 -13.78
N GLY A 217 -17.08 -11.89 -12.70
CA GLY A 217 -16.48 -12.01 -11.36
C GLY A 217 -15.27 -11.10 -11.11
N CYS A 218 -15.03 -10.09 -11.95
CA CYS A 218 -14.00 -9.09 -11.72
C CYS A 218 -14.40 -8.16 -10.58
N ARG A 219 -13.48 -7.87 -9.65
CA ARG A 219 -13.68 -6.78 -8.69
C ARG A 219 -13.10 -5.50 -9.25
N VAL A 220 -13.96 -4.52 -9.52
CA VAL A 220 -13.56 -3.19 -9.99
C VAL A 220 -13.63 -2.23 -8.81
N THR A 221 -12.51 -1.58 -8.50
CA THR A 221 -12.40 -0.59 -7.42
C THR A 221 -12.02 0.75 -8.03
N ARG A 222 -12.74 1.82 -7.68
CA ARG A 222 -12.41 3.18 -8.11
C ARG A 222 -11.31 3.77 -7.23
N CYS A 223 -10.09 3.30 -7.43
CA CYS A 223 -8.89 3.73 -6.72
C CYS A 223 -7.72 3.86 -7.71
N GLY A 224 -6.56 4.29 -7.20
CA GLY A 224 -5.41 4.51 -8.05
C GLY A 224 -4.18 4.98 -7.30
N TYR A 225 -3.05 4.97 -8.01
CA TYR A 225 -1.74 5.38 -7.50
C TYR A 225 -1.08 6.41 -8.43
N THR A 226 -1.88 7.32 -8.99
CA THR A 226 -1.44 8.30 -10.01
C THR A 226 -1.93 9.74 -9.74
N GLY A 227 -2.88 9.91 -8.81
CA GLY A 227 -3.59 11.15 -8.57
C GLY A 227 -4.68 11.48 -9.61
N GLU A 228 -4.73 10.75 -10.72
CA GLU A 228 -5.83 10.83 -11.68
C GLU A 228 -7.04 10.01 -11.21
N ASP A 229 -8.17 10.23 -11.86
CA ASP A 229 -9.27 9.27 -11.84
C ASP A 229 -8.84 7.94 -12.47
N GLY A 230 -9.45 6.84 -12.05
CA GLY A 230 -9.07 5.51 -12.51
C GLY A 230 -9.70 4.38 -11.70
N VAL A 231 -9.43 3.17 -12.15
CA VAL A 231 -9.88 1.93 -11.53
C VAL A 231 -8.73 0.94 -11.40
N GLU A 232 -8.87 0.04 -10.43
CA GLU A 232 -8.17 -1.24 -10.39
C GLU A 232 -9.16 -2.38 -10.61
N ILE A 233 -8.73 -3.42 -11.32
CA ILE A 233 -9.53 -4.56 -11.73
C ILE A 233 -8.81 -5.84 -11.27
N SER A 234 -9.33 -6.45 -10.21
CA SER A 234 -8.93 -7.79 -9.79
C SER A 234 -9.66 -8.80 -10.65
N VAL A 235 -8.92 -9.62 -11.39
CA VAL A 235 -9.43 -10.55 -12.40
C VAL A 235 -8.76 -11.91 -12.22
N LEU A 236 -9.47 -13.00 -12.51
CA LEU A 236 -8.86 -14.33 -12.53
C LEU A 236 -7.62 -14.34 -13.43
N ALA A 237 -6.52 -14.92 -12.95
CA ALA A 237 -5.24 -14.90 -13.68
C ALA A 237 -5.36 -15.46 -15.11
N ALA A 238 -6.19 -16.48 -15.31
CA ALA A 238 -6.45 -17.08 -16.61
C ALA A 238 -7.10 -16.13 -17.64
N GLU A 239 -7.84 -15.12 -17.17
CA GLU A 239 -8.57 -14.16 -18.01
C GLU A 239 -7.82 -12.82 -18.15
N ALA A 240 -6.69 -12.64 -17.44
CA ALA A 240 -5.95 -11.38 -17.39
C ALA A 240 -5.51 -10.89 -18.77
N VAL A 241 -4.97 -11.79 -19.61
CA VAL A 241 -4.52 -11.46 -20.97
C VAL A 241 -5.69 -11.03 -21.84
N ARG A 242 -6.83 -11.72 -21.75
CA ARG A 242 -8.04 -11.39 -22.50
C ARG A 242 -8.54 -10.00 -22.13
N LEU A 243 -8.63 -9.70 -20.83
CA LEU A 243 -9.05 -8.39 -20.34
C LEU A 243 -8.07 -7.28 -20.77
N ALA A 244 -6.76 -7.48 -20.59
CA ALA A 244 -5.75 -6.50 -20.99
C ALA A 244 -5.77 -6.23 -22.50
N THR A 245 -5.98 -7.28 -23.31
CA THR A 245 -6.12 -7.15 -24.77
C THR A 245 -7.35 -6.33 -25.13
N ALA A 246 -8.52 -6.64 -24.56
CA ALA A 246 -9.76 -5.92 -24.82
C ALA A 246 -9.67 -4.43 -24.45
N LEU A 247 -9.00 -4.11 -23.33
CA LEU A 247 -8.75 -2.71 -22.94
C LEU A 247 -7.85 -1.99 -23.95
N LEU A 248 -6.80 -2.67 -24.44
CA LEU A 248 -5.83 -2.09 -25.37
C LEU A 248 -6.37 -1.93 -26.80
N GLU A 249 -7.52 -2.51 -27.14
CA GLU A 249 -8.22 -2.24 -28.41
C GLU A 249 -8.72 -0.79 -28.49
N ASN A 250 -8.92 -0.12 -27.36
CA ASN A 250 -9.30 1.29 -27.33
C ASN A 250 -8.07 2.19 -27.55
N PRO A 251 -8.07 3.08 -28.56
CA PRO A 251 -6.90 3.90 -28.90
C PRO A 251 -6.50 4.92 -27.82
N GLU A 252 -7.37 5.20 -26.84
CA GLU A 252 -7.06 6.05 -25.69
C GLU A 252 -6.11 5.37 -24.70
N VAL A 253 -6.02 4.02 -24.73
CA VAL A 253 -5.24 3.23 -23.77
C VAL A 253 -3.82 3.01 -24.29
N LYS A 254 -2.84 3.30 -23.44
CA LYS A 254 -1.46 2.85 -23.63
C LYS A 254 -0.97 2.05 -22.44
N LEU A 255 -0.03 1.14 -22.67
CA LEU A 255 0.65 0.46 -21.57
C LEU A 255 1.64 1.43 -20.89
N ALA A 256 1.69 1.39 -19.57
CA ALA A 256 2.64 2.15 -18.77
C ALA A 256 3.41 1.24 -17.81
N GLY A 257 4.71 1.52 -17.66
CA GLY A 257 5.63 0.75 -16.83
C GLY A 257 5.97 1.41 -15.50
N LEU A 258 6.88 0.78 -14.75
CA LEU A 258 7.27 1.20 -13.41
C LEU A 258 7.78 2.65 -13.34
N ALA A 259 8.54 3.12 -14.34
CA ALA A 259 9.09 4.49 -14.32
C ALA A 259 7.99 5.57 -14.45
N ALA A 260 6.97 5.33 -15.27
CA ALA A 260 5.82 6.24 -15.36
C ALA A 260 4.99 6.18 -14.06
N ARG A 261 4.80 4.98 -13.49
CA ARG A 261 4.10 4.79 -12.21
C ARG A 261 4.75 5.60 -11.08
N ASP A 262 6.07 5.53 -10.93
CA ASP A 262 6.80 6.24 -9.88
C ASP A 262 6.79 7.77 -10.05
N SER A 263 6.88 8.28 -11.28
CA SER A 263 6.77 9.73 -11.50
C SER A 263 5.34 10.26 -11.26
N LEU A 264 4.31 9.51 -11.67
CA LEU A 264 2.90 9.90 -11.46
C LEU A 264 2.52 9.96 -9.99
N ARG A 265 2.87 8.92 -9.21
CA ARG A 265 2.56 8.87 -7.77
C ARG A 265 3.27 9.98 -7.01
N LEU A 266 4.51 10.30 -7.39
CA LEU A 266 5.32 11.30 -6.71
C LEU A 266 4.73 12.69 -6.91
N GLU A 267 4.32 13.03 -8.13
CA GLU A 267 3.60 14.27 -8.41
C GLU A 267 2.25 14.36 -7.68
N ALA A 268 1.59 13.23 -7.46
CA ALA A 268 0.35 13.15 -6.68
C ALA A 268 0.59 13.21 -5.15
N GLY A 269 1.84 13.22 -4.70
CA GLY A 269 2.18 13.22 -3.27
C GLY A 269 1.87 11.91 -2.55
N LEU A 270 1.85 10.78 -3.27
CA LEU A 270 1.58 9.47 -2.71
C LEU A 270 2.90 8.81 -2.26
N CYS A 271 2.91 8.34 -1.01
CA CYS A 271 4.07 7.70 -0.40
C CYS A 271 4.39 6.36 -1.06
N LEU A 272 5.68 6.10 -1.25
CA LEU A 272 6.23 4.79 -1.61
C LEU A 272 6.87 4.16 -0.37
N TYR A 273 6.29 3.06 0.10
CA TYR A 273 6.85 2.30 1.22
C TYR A 273 8.30 1.85 0.96
N GLY A 274 9.14 1.92 1.99
CA GLY A 274 10.57 1.64 1.94
C GLY A 274 11.42 2.79 1.38
N ASN A 275 10.80 3.90 1.00
CA ASN A 275 11.48 5.14 0.59
C ASN A 275 11.00 6.33 1.41
N ASP A 276 9.70 6.66 1.31
CA ASP A 276 9.11 7.83 1.95
C ASP A 276 8.61 7.55 3.37
N ILE A 277 8.23 6.29 3.62
CA ILE A 277 7.74 5.76 4.88
C ILE A 277 8.33 4.38 5.14
N ASP A 278 8.58 4.05 6.40
CA ASP A 278 9.17 2.80 6.85
C ASP A 278 8.83 2.53 8.33
N GLU A 279 9.41 1.47 8.89
CA GLU A 279 9.17 1.01 10.26
C GLU A 279 9.67 1.99 11.35
N HIS A 280 10.34 3.08 10.95
CA HIS A 280 10.84 4.14 11.82
C HIS A 280 10.10 5.47 11.62
N THR A 281 9.20 5.53 10.64
CA THR A 281 8.40 6.71 10.32
C THR A 281 6.98 6.49 10.82
N THR A 282 6.51 7.35 11.73
CA THR A 282 5.12 7.30 12.18
C THR A 282 4.16 7.88 11.11
N PRO A 283 2.87 7.50 11.09
CA PRO A 283 1.84 8.14 10.27
C PRO A 283 1.80 9.67 10.37
N VAL A 284 2.15 10.26 11.53
CA VAL A 284 2.21 11.71 11.69
C VAL A 284 3.43 12.30 10.96
N GLU A 285 4.60 11.70 11.13
CA GLU A 285 5.84 12.12 10.44
C GLU A 285 5.74 11.95 8.92
N GLY A 286 5.09 10.88 8.47
CA GLY A 286 4.80 10.61 7.06
C GLY A 286 3.73 11.52 6.44
N SER A 287 3.17 12.49 7.18
CA SER A 287 2.05 13.34 6.73
C SER A 287 0.78 12.54 6.36
N LEU A 288 0.58 11.40 7.01
CA LEU A 288 -0.54 10.48 6.83
C LEU A 288 -1.53 10.53 8.02
N SER A 289 -1.52 11.58 8.85
CA SER A 289 -2.44 11.68 10.02
C SER A 289 -3.93 11.57 9.67
N TRP A 290 -4.29 11.82 8.41
CA TRP A 290 -5.66 11.65 7.91
C TRP A 290 -6.12 10.18 7.90
N THR A 291 -5.21 9.21 8.04
CA THR A 291 -5.54 7.78 8.19
C THR A 291 -5.89 7.40 9.64
N LEU A 292 -5.59 8.27 10.61
CA LEU A 292 -5.72 7.98 12.05
C LEU A 292 -7.12 8.25 12.62
N GLY A 293 -8.12 8.61 11.83
CA GLY A 293 -9.48 8.89 12.32
C GLY A 293 -9.96 10.31 12.07
N ALA A 294 -11.05 10.70 12.75
CA ALA A 294 -11.81 11.90 12.42
C ALA A 294 -12.17 12.78 13.63
N VAL A 295 -12.18 14.10 13.40
CA VAL A 295 -12.77 15.08 14.33
C VAL A 295 -14.29 14.97 14.28
N THR A 296 -14.92 14.82 15.44
CA THR A 296 -16.38 14.67 15.58
C THR A 296 -17.06 15.94 16.06
N SER A 297 -16.38 16.75 16.85
CA SER A 297 -16.90 18.02 17.38
C SER A 297 -15.76 19.01 17.53
N GLY A 298 -15.99 20.28 17.18
CA GLY A 298 -14.96 21.31 17.31
C GLY A 298 -15.53 22.71 17.35
N CYS A 299 -14.97 23.55 18.21
CA CYS A 299 -15.31 24.97 18.32
C CYS A 299 -14.17 25.80 18.92
N PRO A 300 -14.15 27.13 18.74
CA PRO A 300 -13.30 28.01 19.52
C PRO A 300 -13.71 27.97 21.00
N SER A 301 -12.77 27.72 21.91
CA SER A 301 -13.00 27.79 23.36
C SER A 301 -12.80 29.22 23.86
N PRO A 302 -13.85 29.89 24.39
CA PRO A 302 -13.71 31.25 24.94
C PRO A 302 -12.79 31.30 26.17
N CYS A 303 -12.85 30.28 27.04
CA CYS A 303 -12.07 30.20 28.27
C CYS A 303 -10.57 30.04 28.03
N LEU A 304 -10.21 29.21 27.04
CA LEU A 304 -8.81 28.87 26.75
C LEU A 304 -8.18 29.79 25.69
N ARG A 305 -8.98 30.58 24.97
CA ARG A 305 -8.56 31.38 23.80
C ARG A 305 -7.82 30.53 22.76
N LYS A 306 -8.25 29.28 22.59
CA LYS A 306 -7.74 28.28 21.64
C LYS A 306 -8.91 27.54 21.00
N ASN A 307 -8.68 26.87 19.88
CA ASN A 307 -9.65 25.91 19.35
C ASN A 307 -9.58 24.62 20.16
N VAL A 308 -10.74 24.02 20.44
CA VAL A 308 -10.86 22.70 21.06
C VAL A 308 -11.67 21.79 20.15
N ALA A 309 -11.34 20.51 20.16
CA ALA A 309 -12.05 19.51 19.40
C ALA A 309 -12.04 18.17 20.14
N MET A 310 -13.05 17.36 19.86
CA MET A 310 -13.08 15.93 20.15
C MET A 310 -12.99 15.18 18.82
N GLY A 311 -12.31 14.04 18.84
CA GLY A 311 -12.16 13.16 17.70
C GLY A 311 -11.73 11.78 18.17
N TYR A 312 -11.87 10.81 17.28
CA TYR A 312 -11.36 9.45 17.49
C TYR A 312 -9.97 9.34 16.87
N VAL A 313 -9.09 8.64 17.58
CA VAL A 313 -7.76 8.25 17.12
C VAL A 313 -7.44 6.85 17.67
N PRO A 314 -6.56 6.07 17.02
CA PRO A 314 -6.04 4.83 17.58
C PRO A 314 -5.45 5.05 18.98
N TYR A 315 -5.50 3.99 19.79
CA TYR A 315 -5.11 4.05 21.20
C TYR A 315 -3.67 4.58 21.39
N GLU A 316 -2.73 4.20 20.53
CA GLU A 316 -1.34 4.68 20.58
C GLU A 316 -1.20 6.21 20.47
N TYR A 317 -2.13 6.87 19.77
CA TYR A 317 -2.16 8.33 19.62
C TYR A 317 -2.99 9.04 20.69
N SER A 318 -3.77 8.31 21.49
CA SER A 318 -4.70 8.88 22.49
C SER A 318 -4.01 9.54 23.71
N ARG A 319 -2.69 9.35 23.87
CA ARG A 319 -1.96 9.87 25.03
C ARG A 319 -1.95 11.41 25.05
N PRO A 320 -2.31 12.06 26.18
CA PRO A 320 -2.21 13.51 26.30
C PRO A 320 -0.78 14.01 26.05
N GLY A 321 -0.65 15.04 25.20
CA GLY A 321 0.62 15.60 24.73
C GLY A 321 1.03 15.14 23.32
N THR A 322 0.41 14.09 22.78
CA THR A 322 0.68 13.63 21.40
C THR A 322 0.35 14.72 20.38
N LEU A 323 1.29 15.01 19.48
CA LEU A 323 1.08 15.92 18.36
C LEU A 323 0.43 15.18 17.20
N LEU A 324 -0.56 15.81 16.58
CA LEU A 324 -1.31 15.30 15.43
C LEU A 324 -1.47 16.41 14.40
N LEU A 325 -1.68 16.04 13.14
CA LEU A 325 -2.17 16.97 12.12
C LEU A 325 -3.68 16.81 11.95
N VAL A 326 -4.40 17.92 11.92
CA VAL A 326 -5.83 17.98 11.66
C VAL A 326 -6.07 18.84 10.43
N GLU A 327 -6.85 18.35 9.48
CA GLU A 327 -7.27 19.15 8.33
C GLU A 327 -8.35 20.15 8.74
N VAL A 328 -8.01 21.45 8.70
CA VAL A 328 -8.95 22.54 8.96
C VAL A 328 -9.03 23.40 7.71
N ARG A 329 -10.21 23.44 7.08
CA ARG A 329 -10.46 24.22 5.86
C ARG A 329 -9.45 23.90 4.74
N ARG A 330 -9.22 22.60 4.48
CA ARG A 330 -8.28 22.08 3.47
C ARG A 330 -6.81 22.42 3.72
N LYS A 331 -6.43 22.72 4.97
CA LYS A 331 -5.04 22.93 5.37
C LYS A 331 -4.73 22.10 6.59
N GLN A 332 -3.57 21.46 6.58
CA GLN A 332 -3.05 20.75 7.74
C GLN A 332 -2.66 21.75 8.83
N GLN A 333 -3.24 21.61 10.02
CA GLN A 333 -2.85 22.35 11.22
C GLN A 333 -2.37 21.39 12.30
N MET A 334 -1.27 21.75 12.95
CA MET A 334 -0.79 21.04 14.13
C MET A 334 -1.80 21.17 15.27
N ALA A 335 -2.18 20.04 15.83
CA ALA A 335 -3.01 19.89 17.02
C ALA A 335 -2.26 19.05 18.06
N MET A 336 -2.72 19.12 19.32
CA MET A 336 -2.16 18.35 20.41
C MET A 336 -3.28 17.67 21.17
N VAL A 337 -3.17 16.37 21.38
CA VAL A 337 -4.10 15.60 22.20
C VAL A 337 -4.04 16.16 23.62
N SER A 338 -5.19 16.56 24.15
CA SER A 338 -5.30 17.19 25.47
C SER A 338 -6.18 16.33 26.37
N LYS A 339 -5.78 16.22 27.65
CA LYS A 339 -6.59 15.50 28.63
C LYS A 339 -7.92 16.23 28.84
N MET A 340 -9.00 15.47 28.81
CA MET A 340 -10.33 15.98 29.16
C MET A 340 -10.59 15.83 30.67
N PRO A 341 -11.39 16.72 31.28
CA PRO A 341 -12.00 17.90 30.67
C PRO A 341 -10.94 18.99 30.36
N PHE A 342 -11.09 19.71 29.25
CA PHE A 342 -10.12 20.75 28.82
C PHE A 342 -10.03 21.92 29.82
N VAL A 343 -11.09 22.16 30.58
CA VAL A 343 -11.17 23.12 31.69
C VAL A 343 -11.55 22.34 32.95
N PRO A 344 -10.84 22.52 34.08
CA PRO A 344 -11.16 21.81 35.32
C PRO A 344 -12.62 21.97 35.74
N THR A 345 -13.25 20.86 36.13
CA THR A 345 -14.64 20.85 36.58
C THR A 345 -14.72 21.29 38.04
N ASN A 346 -15.69 22.16 38.36
CA ASN A 346 -16.01 22.57 39.73
C ASN A 346 -17.30 21.89 40.17
N TYR A 347 -17.37 20.56 40.04
CA TYR A 347 -18.53 19.80 40.48
C TYR A 347 -18.68 19.93 42.00
N TYR A 348 -19.88 20.29 42.46
CA TYR A 348 -20.20 20.28 43.88
C TYR A 348 -20.25 18.82 44.37
N THR A 349 -19.43 18.48 45.36
CA THR A 349 -19.45 17.18 46.02
C THR A 349 -19.81 17.36 47.50
N LEU A 350 -20.71 16.51 47.99
CA LEU A 350 -21.00 16.41 49.42
C LEU A 350 -19.77 15.79 50.11
N LYS A 351 -19.30 16.43 51.18
CA LYS A 351 -18.15 15.97 51.97
C LYS A 351 -18.46 14.73 52.79
#